data_AF-A0A7J8YG85-F1
#
_entry.id   AF-A0A7J8YG85-F1
#
_cell.length_a   1.000
_cell.length_b   1.000
_cell.length_c   1.000
_cell.angle_alpha   90.00
_cell.angle_beta   90.00
_cell.angle_gamma   90.00
#
_symmetry.space_group_name_H-M   'P 1'
#
loop_
_entity.id
_entity.type
_entity.pdbx_description
1 polymer ?
#
loop_
_entity_poly.entity_id
_entity_poly.type
_entity_poly.pdbx_seq_one_letter_code
_entity_poly.pdbx_strand_id
1 'polypeptide(L)'
;MPALSSKDKKATLREFYAVIYPLLRQLGDEFIESEDNKKCRCTEVSSRKKLEDHKRIPDKDSERDDECGICMENCTKMVLPDCGHALCVDCFHEWNRRSQSCPFCRGSLKRVSSKDLWVLTSCNDVIDMVTLAKENLWRLYIYIEKLPLVMPETQPYVSDYMI
;
A
#
# COMPACT_ATOMS: atom_id res chain seq x y z
N MET A 1 -22.19 18.76 -8.32
CA MET A 1 -21.38 18.50 -9.53
C MET A 1 -20.48 19.71 -9.75
N PRO A 2 -19.15 19.61 -9.63
CA PRO A 2 -18.28 20.76 -9.87
C PRO A 2 -18.32 21.13 -11.35
N ALA A 3 -18.52 22.42 -11.64
CA ALA A 3 -18.53 22.94 -13.00
C ALA A 3 -17.13 22.81 -13.61
N LEU A 4 -17.00 21.97 -14.65
CA LEU A 4 -15.77 21.82 -15.43
C LEU A 4 -15.52 23.14 -16.19
N SER A 5 -14.53 23.90 -15.73
CA SER A 5 -14.04 25.07 -16.47
C SER A 5 -13.50 24.60 -17.82
N SER A 6 -14.09 25.12 -18.90
CA SER A 6 -13.85 24.80 -20.31
C SER A 6 -12.51 25.32 -20.85
N LYS A 7 -11.42 25.10 -20.11
CA LYS A 7 -10.06 25.42 -20.54
C LYS A 7 -9.31 24.12 -20.82
N ASP A 8 -9.11 23.83 -22.09
CA ASP A 8 -8.36 22.67 -22.52
C ASP A 8 -6.92 22.73 -22.00
N LYS A 9 -6.38 21.57 -21.64
CA LYS A 9 -5.02 21.43 -21.10
C LYS A 9 -4.19 20.53 -21.99
N LYS A 10 -2.91 20.88 -22.13
CA LYS A 10 -1.96 20.15 -22.96
C LYS A 10 -1.00 19.36 -22.11
N ALA A 11 -0.84 18.09 -22.43
CA ALA A 11 0.26 17.25 -21.95
C ALA A 11 1.10 16.81 -23.15
N THR A 12 2.39 16.61 -22.93
CA THR A 12 3.25 15.93 -23.89
C THR A 12 2.93 14.43 -23.94
N LEU A 13 3.32 13.77 -25.03
CA LEU A 13 3.20 12.32 -25.16
C LEU A 13 3.90 11.58 -24.01
N ARG A 14 5.05 12.11 -23.55
CA ARG A 14 5.82 11.56 -22.44
C ARG A 14 5.04 11.65 -21.13
N GLU A 15 4.46 12.82 -20.82
CA GLU A 15 3.65 13.01 -19.61
C GLU A 15 2.40 12.12 -19.62
N PHE A 16 1.79 11.96 -20.80
CA PHE A 16 0.67 11.06 -20.97
C PHE A 16 1.02 9.62 -20.59
N TYR A 17 2.06 9.03 -21.20
CA TYR A 17 2.40 7.63 -20.93
C TYR A 17 3.14 7.40 -19.60
N ALA A 18 3.87 8.39 -19.08
CA ALA A 18 4.63 8.25 -17.85
C ALA A 18 3.81 8.52 -16.58
N VAL A 19 2.73 9.33 -16.68
CA VAL A 19 1.97 9.78 -15.49
C VAL A 19 0.47 9.55 -15.66
N ILE A 20 -0.13 10.12 -16.71
CA ILE A 20 -1.59 10.16 -16.85
C ILE A 20 -2.18 8.76 -17.11
N TYR A 21 -1.65 8.04 -18.10
CA TYR A 21 -2.15 6.74 -18.51
C TYR A 21 -1.99 5.66 -17.42
N PRO A 22 -0.85 5.54 -16.71
CA PRO A 22 -0.73 4.63 -15.58
C PRO A 22 -1.78 4.88 -14.48
N LEU A 23 -2.01 6.13 -14.09
CA LEU A 23 -3.01 6.49 -13.08
C LEU A 23 -4.43 6.16 -13.55
N LEU A 24 -4.76 6.45 -14.82
CA LEU A 24 -6.06 6.10 -15.39
C LEU A 24 -6.28 4.59 -15.46
N ARG A 25 -5.24 3.81 -15.79
CA ARG A 25 -5.32 2.35 -15.83
C ARG A 25 -5.54 1.78 -14.43
N GLN A 26 -4.79 2.26 -13.44
CA GLN A 26 -4.97 1.86 -12.03
C GLN A 26 -6.40 2.13 -11.56
N LEU A 27 -6.92 3.33 -11.82
CA LEU A 27 -8.29 3.68 -11.50
C LEU A 27 -9.32 2.79 -12.24
N GLY A 28 -9.06 2.38 -13.48
CA GLY A 28 -9.96 1.53 -14.26
C GLY A 28 -10.00 0.08 -13.78
N ASP A 29 -8.84 -0.49 -13.46
CA ASP A 29 -8.71 -1.88 -12.97
C ASP A 29 -9.33 -2.03 -11.57
N GLU A 30 -9.24 -0.99 -10.72
CA GLU A 30 -9.82 -0.93 -9.37
C GLU A 30 -11.37 -1.08 -9.35
N PHE A 31 -12.09 -0.70 -10.41
CA PHE A 31 -13.55 -0.88 -10.49
C PHE A 31 -13.99 -2.28 -10.94
N ILE A 32 -13.11 -3.04 -11.59
CA ILE A 32 -13.44 -4.38 -12.13
C ILE A 32 -13.35 -5.46 -11.03
N GLU A 33 -12.50 -5.26 -10.01
CA GLU A 33 -12.31 -6.22 -8.91
C GLU A 33 -13.35 -6.11 -7.78
N SER A 34 -14.28 -5.16 -7.85
CA SER A 34 -15.31 -4.92 -6.82
C SER A 34 -16.34 -6.04 -6.67
N GLU A 35 -16.46 -6.94 -7.64
CA GLU A 35 -17.47 -8.01 -7.59
C GLU A 35 -16.97 -9.30 -6.90
N ASP A 36 -15.64 -9.47 -6.68
CA ASP A 36 -15.16 -10.79 -6.23
C ASP A 36 -13.77 -10.80 -5.57
N ASN A 37 -13.56 -10.25 -4.36
CA ASN A 37 -12.59 -10.90 -3.44
C ASN A 37 -12.70 -10.57 -1.94
N LYS A 38 -13.33 -11.52 -1.26
CA LYS A 38 -12.99 -12.13 0.03
C LYS A 38 -11.71 -11.62 0.73
N LYS A 39 -11.95 -10.95 1.86
CA LYS A 39 -11.26 -11.11 3.17
C LYS A 39 -9.88 -11.76 3.07
N CYS A 40 -8.84 -10.95 3.24
CA CYS A 40 -7.47 -11.41 3.51
C CYS A 40 -7.52 -12.47 4.62
N ARG A 41 -7.39 -13.76 4.24
CA ARG A 41 -7.24 -14.85 5.20
C ARG A 41 -5.74 -14.93 5.47
N CYS A 42 -5.26 -14.15 6.44
CA CYS A 42 -3.98 -14.43 7.04
C CYS A 42 -4.00 -15.90 7.50
N THR A 43 -3.05 -16.68 7.01
CA THR A 43 -2.93 -18.10 7.32
C THR A 43 -2.48 -18.22 8.77
N GLU A 44 -3.44 -18.30 9.68
CA GLU A 44 -3.19 -18.61 11.09
C GLU A 44 -2.63 -20.02 11.19
N VAL A 45 -1.31 -20.12 11.21
CA VAL A 45 -0.62 -21.35 11.59
C VAL A 45 -0.58 -21.37 13.12
N SER A 46 -1.68 -21.80 13.76
CA SER A 46 -1.64 -22.74 14.89
C SER A 46 -3.03 -23.01 15.50
N SER A 47 -3.38 -24.30 15.54
CA SER A 47 -4.22 -24.98 16.55
C SER A 47 -5.75 -25.07 16.38
N ARG A 48 -6.17 -26.33 16.15
CA ARG A 48 -7.53 -26.88 16.05
C ARG A 48 -8.48 -26.44 17.18
N LYS A 49 -9.67 -25.90 16.83
CA LYS A 49 -11.00 -26.53 17.08
C LYS A 49 -12.21 -25.63 16.71
N LYS A 50 -13.13 -26.26 15.97
CA LYS A 50 -14.60 -26.13 15.91
C LYS A 50 -15.27 -24.84 15.38
N LEU A 51 -15.99 -25.07 14.28
CA LEU A 51 -17.22 -24.47 13.78
C LEU A 51 -18.12 -23.85 14.88
N GLU A 52 -18.43 -22.56 14.76
CA GLU A 52 -19.81 -22.04 14.67
C GLU A 52 -19.85 -20.57 14.23
N ASP A 53 -20.92 -20.26 13.49
CA ASP A 53 -21.24 -19.03 12.77
C ASP A 53 -21.81 -17.95 13.70
N HIS A 54 -21.09 -16.85 13.97
CA HIS A 54 -21.71 -15.64 14.54
C HIS A 54 -21.00 -14.33 14.12
N LYS A 55 -21.76 -13.49 13.41
CA LYS A 55 -21.84 -12.01 13.49
C LYS A 55 -20.53 -11.25 13.79
N ARG A 56 -20.01 -10.57 12.75
CA ARG A 56 -18.82 -9.69 12.81
C ARG A 56 -19.03 -8.53 13.80
N ILE A 57 -18.52 -8.69 15.02
CA ILE A 57 -18.18 -7.62 15.94
C ILE A 57 -16.79 -7.12 15.52
N PRO A 58 -16.49 -5.80 15.51
CA PRO A 58 -15.12 -5.33 15.33
C PRO A 58 -14.30 -5.83 16.52
N ASP A 59 -13.44 -6.80 16.24
CA ASP A 59 -12.75 -7.58 17.25
C ASP A 59 -11.61 -6.77 17.85
N LYS A 60 -11.76 -6.42 19.13
CA LYS A 60 -10.73 -5.73 19.92
C LYS A 60 -9.49 -6.61 20.12
N ASP A 61 -9.56 -7.90 19.83
CA ASP A 61 -8.41 -8.80 19.86
C ASP A 61 -7.49 -8.63 18.64
N SER A 62 -7.92 -7.96 17.56
CA SER A 62 -7.06 -7.72 16.38
C SER A 62 -5.86 -6.82 16.70
N GLU A 63 -5.96 -5.92 17.68
CA GLU A 63 -4.85 -5.05 18.09
C GLU A 63 -3.75 -5.83 18.83
N ARG A 64 -4.13 -6.91 19.54
CA ARG A 64 -3.22 -7.76 20.32
C ARG A 64 -2.36 -8.64 19.43
N ASP A 65 -2.89 -9.05 18.28
CA ASP A 65 -2.17 -9.84 17.29
C ASP A 65 -1.09 -9.03 16.55
N ASP A 66 -1.11 -7.69 16.62
CA ASP A 66 -0.11 -6.78 16.06
C ASP A 66 0.99 -6.39 17.08
N GLU A 67 0.86 -6.75 18.35
CA GLU A 67 1.85 -6.44 19.38
C GLU A 67 3.07 -7.38 19.33
N CYS A 68 4.24 -6.88 19.72
CA CYS A 68 5.40 -7.73 19.92
C CYS A 68 5.24 -8.58 21.18
N GLY A 69 5.38 -9.91 21.06
CA GLY A 69 5.28 -10.84 22.21
C GLY A 69 6.39 -10.72 23.27
N ILE A 70 7.26 -9.71 23.20
CA ILE A 70 8.32 -9.43 24.18
C ILE A 70 8.07 -8.07 24.86
N CYS A 71 7.96 -6.98 24.11
CA CYS A 71 7.72 -5.64 24.68
C CYS A 71 6.24 -5.27 24.82
N MET A 72 5.31 -6.03 24.22
CA MET A 72 3.86 -5.76 24.20
C MET A 72 3.49 -4.42 23.55
N GLU A 73 4.33 -3.89 22.67
CA GLU A 73 4.06 -2.66 21.92
C GLU A 73 3.68 -2.97 20.47
N ASN A 74 2.84 -2.12 19.87
CA ASN A 74 2.55 -2.15 18.43
C ASN A 74 3.79 -1.71 17.66
N CYS A 75 4.47 -2.66 17.03
CA CYS A 75 5.71 -2.42 16.28
C CYS A 75 5.74 -3.30 15.04
N THR A 76 6.45 -2.85 14.00
CA THR A 76 6.76 -3.71 12.86
C THR A 76 7.55 -4.93 13.34
N LYS A 77 6.99 -6.11 13.10
CA LYS A 77 7.61 -7.38 13.50
C LYS A 77 8.52 -7.89 12.41
N MET A 78 9.53 -8.63 12.83
CA MET A 78 10.50 -9.31 11.99
C MET A 78 10.40 -10.81 12.23
N VAL A 79 10.36 -11.59 11.16
CA VAL A 79 10.31 -13.05 11.19
C VAL A 79 11.73 -13.60 11.16
N LEU A 80 12.01 -14.51 12.09
CA LEU A 80 13.25 -15.27 12.15
C LEU A 80 13.24 -16.38 11.07
N PRO A 81 14.24 -16.44 10.17
CA PRO A 81 14.20 -17.34 9.01
C PRO A 81 14.22 -18.83 9.38
N ASP A 82 14.93 -19.19 10.46
CA ASP A 82 15.14 -20.59 10.83
C ASP A 82 13.94 -21.23 11.57
N CYS A 83 13.04 -20.41 12.13
CA CYS A 83 11.96 -20.91 12.97
C CYS A 83 10.59 -20.23 12.77
N GLY A 84 10.51 -19.21 11.92
CA GLY A 84 9.26 -18.51 11.60
C GLY A 84 8.66 -17.68 12.75
N HIS A 85 9.31 -17.58 13.91
CA HIS A 85 8.80 -16.75 15.01
C HIS A 85 9.05 -15.27 14.74
N ALA A 86 8.15 -14.41 15.20
CA ALA A 86 8.18 -12.98 14.95
C ALA A 86 8.36 -12.16 16.24
N LEU A 87 9.16 -11.10 16.17
CA LEU A 87 9.39 -10.11 17.22
C LEU A 87 9.80 -8.76 16.62
N CYS A 88 9.67 -7.66 17.34
CA CYS A 88 10.13 -6.37 16.81
C CYS A 88 11.66 -6.32 16.71
N VAL A 89 12.14 -5.42 15.84
CA VAL A 89 13.58 -5.24 15.56
C VAL A 89 14.39 -4.94 16.81
N ASP A 90 13.86 -4.10 17.71
CA ASP A 90 14.56 -3.68 18.92
C ASP A 90 14.71 -4.85 19.89
N CYS A 91 13.64 -5.64 20.06
CA CYS A 91 13.68 -6.85 20.88
C CYS A 91 14.63 -7.90 20.28
N PHE A 92 14.69 -8.03 18.96
CA PHE A 92 15.67 -8.90 18.31
C PHE A 92 17.11 -8.47 18.62
N HIS A 93 17.44 -7.19 18.43
CA HIS A 93 18.80 -6.69 18.66
C HIS A 93 19.24 -6.86 20.12
N GLU A 94 18.39 -6.47 21.05
CA GLU A 94 18.68 -6.52 22.48
C GLU A 94 18.81 -7.97 23.00
N TRP A 95 18.01 -8.87 22.44
CA TRP A 95 18.10 -10.30 22.73
C TRP A 95 19.35 -10.93 22.11
N ASN A 96 19.62 -10.69 20.82
CA ASN A 96 20.74 -11.28 20.09
C ASN A 96 22.11 -10.86 20.68
N ARG A 97 22.18 -9.68 21.33
CA ARG A 97 23.36 -9.24 22.09
C ARG A 97 23.65 -10.12 23.32
N ARG A 98 22.62 -10.74 23.93
CA ARG A 98 22.74 -11.60 25.12
C ARG A 98 22.77 -13.08 24.77
N SER A 99 21.94 -13.51 23.83
CA SER A 99 21.79 -14.90 23.43
C SER A 99 21.50 -15.03 21.94
N GLN A 100 22.33 -15.82 21.24
CA GLN A 100 22.10 -16.16 19.84
C GLN A 100 21.14 -17.35 19.71
N SER A 101 19.98 -17.25 20.34
CA SER A 101 18.91 -18.25 20.28
C SER A 101 17.56 -17.57 20.12
N CYS A 102 16.57 -18.21 19.48
CA CYS A 102 15.22 -17.69 19.42
C CYS A 102 14.62 -17.59 20.84
N PRO A 103 14.05 -16.45 21.25
CA PRO A 103 13.44 -16.29 22.58
C PRO A 103 12.21 -17.19 22.80
N PHE A 104 11.57 -17.64 21.72
CA PHE A 104 10.35 -18.45 21.79
C PHE A 104 10.63 -19.96 21.78
N CYS A 105 11.45 -20.44 20.83
CA CYS A 105 11.71 -21.87 20.65
C CYS A 105 13.13 -22.33 20.99
N ARG A 106 14.02 -21.39 21.38
CA ARG A 106 15.45 -21.65 21.68
C ARG A 106 16.27 -22.21 20.50
N GLY A 107 15.74 -22.19 19.27
CA GLY A 107 16.49 -22.51 18.06
C GLY A 107 17.70 -21.58 17.88
N SER A 108 18.79 -22.08 17.29
CA SER A 108 20.04 -21.31 17.13
C SER A 108 19.87 -20.13 16.15
N LEU A 109 20.36 -18.95 16.52
CA LEU A 109 20.44 -17.75 15.68
C LEU A 109 21.87 -17.36 15.29
N LYS A 110 22.86 -18.22 15.54
CA LYS A 110 24.29 -17.92 15.31
C LYS A 110 24.64 -17.48 13.88
N ARG A 111 23.80 -17.83 12.90
CA ARG A 111 23.98 -17.48 11.47
C ARG A 111 23.01 -16.41 10.98
N VAL A 112 22.16 -15.88 11.86
CA VAL A 112 21.13 -14.90 11.51
C VAL A 112 21.64 -13.51 11.86
N SER A 113 21.76 -12.67 10.84
CA SER A 113 22.03 -11.24 10.98
C SER A 113 20.75 -10.43 10.76
N SER A 114 20.78 -9.14 11.06
CA SER A 114 19.66 -8.22 10.83
C SER A 114 19.23 -8.15 9.36
N LYS A 115 20.11 -8.52 8.42
CA LYS A 115 19.83 -8.52 6.98
C LYS A 115 19.04 -9.75 6.53
N ASP A 116 19.01 -10.79 7.36
CA ASP A 116 18.34 -12.06 7.08
C ASP A 116 16.90 -12.09 7.65
N LEU A 117 16.49 -10.99 8.29
CA LEU A 117 15.17 -10.82 8.89
C LEU A 117 14.15 -10.38 7.84
N TRP A 118 12.95 -10.96 7.93
CA TRP A 118 11.86 -10.65 7.01
C TRP A 118 10.83 -9.77 7.72
N VAL A 119 10.45 -8.65 7.10
CA VAL A 119 9.41 -7.79 7.64
C VAL A 119 8.07 -8.51 7.56
N LEU A 120 7.38 -8.65 8.70
CA LEU A 120 6.01 -9.14 8.74
C LEU A 120 5.07 -7.97 8.49
N THR A 121 4.52 -7.90 7.29
CA THR A 121 3.49 -6.94 6.92
C THR A 121 2.17 -7.35 7.56
N SER A 122 1.60 -6.47 8.39
CA SER A 122 0.25 -6.64 8.94
C SER A 122 -0.80 -6.31 7.87
N CYS A 123 -2.04 -6.74 8.08
CA CYS A 123 -3.16 -6.33 7.24
C CYS A 123 -3.38 -4.82 7.26
N ASN A 124 -2.98 -4.15 8.34
CA ASN A 124 -3.05 -2.69 8.50
C ASN A 124 -1.98 -1.95 7.67
N ASP A 125 -0.89 -2.62 7.27
CA ASP A 125 0.15 -2.04 6.42
C ASP A 125 -0.25 -2.05 4.93
N VAL A 126 -1.32 -2.78 4.57
CA VAL A 126 -1.85 -2.84 3.21
C VAL A 126 -2.92 -1.77 3.06
N ILE A 127 -2.66 -0.77 2.20
CA ILE A 127 -3.65 0.24 1.85
C ILE A 127 -4.81 -0.44 1.12
N ASP A 128 -6.05 -0.23 1.59
CA ASP A 128 -7.22 -0.78 0.93
C ASP A 128 -7.42 -0.17 -0.47
N MET A 129 -7.99 -0.95 -1.38
CA MET A 129 -8.16 -0.54 -2.78
C MET A 129 -8.97 0.74 -2.93
N VAL A 130 -9.94 1.01 -2.03
CA VAL A 130 -10.75 2.23 -2.07
C VAL A 130 -9.92 3.46 -1.68
N THR A 131 -9.07 3.34 -0.66
CA THR A 131 -8.15 4.41 -0.26
C THR A 131 -7.10 4.66 -1.33
N LEU A 132 -6.52 3.61 -1.91
CA LEU A 132 -5.57 3.72 -3.02
C LEU A 132 -6.20 4.43 -4.24
N ALA A 133 -7.41 4.05 -4.61
CA ALA A 133 -8.17 4.68 -5.70
C ALA A 133 -8.37 6.18 -5.46
N LYS A 134 -8.78 6.55 -4.24
CA LYS A 134 -8.97 7.96 -3.87
C LYS A 134 -7.67 8.76 -3.97
N GLU A 135 -6.56 8.21 -3.51
CA GLU A 135 -5.26 8.86 -3.64
C GLU A 135 -4.84 9.01 -5.10
N ASN A 136 -4.99 7.96 -5.92
CA ASN A 136 -4.66 7.98 -7.34
C ASN A 136 -5.51 9.02 -8.09
N LEU A 137 -6.80 9.10 -7.78
CA LEU A 137 -7.70 10.11 -8.34
C LEU A 137 -7.26 11.53 -7.97
N TRP A 138 -6.89 11.75 -6.71
CA TRP A 138 -6.42 13.06 -6.24
C TRP A 138 -5.10 13.46 -6.89
N ARG A 139 -4.14 12.52 -7.02
CA ARG A 139 -2.87 12.72 -7.73
C ARG A 139 -3.10 13.07 -9.19
N LEU A 140 -3.99 12.35 -9.87
CA LEU A 140 -4.36 12.61 -11.26
C LEU A 140 -4.98 14.01 -11.41
N TYR A 141 -5.94 14.35 -10.55
CA TYR A 141 -6.61 15.66 -10.57
C TYR A 141 -5.59 16.80 -10.44
N ILE A 142 -4.71 16.74 -9.43
CA ILE A 142 -3.69 17.77 -9.22
C ILE A 142 -2.69 17.85 -10.36
N TYR A 143 -2.32 16.70 -10.94
CA TYR A 143 -1.42 16.68 -12.07
C TYR A 143 -2.07 17.39 -13.27
N ILE A 144 -3.32 17.06 -13.59
CA ILE A 144 -4.10 17.75 -14.63
C ILE A 144 -4.26 19.23 -14.30
N GLU A 145 -4.44 19.61 -13.03
CA GLU A 145 -4.50 21.02 -12.63
C GLU A 145 -3.25 21.81 -13.03
N LYS A 146 -2.08 21.19 -12.90
CA LYS A 146 -0.77 21.79 -13.20
C LYS A 146 -0.39 21.81 -14.69
N LEU A 147 -1.13 21.11 -15.55
CA LEU A 147 -0.84 21.11 -16.99
C LEU A 147 -1.08 22.50 -17.61
N PRO A 148 -0.25 22.90 -18.59
CA PRO A 148 -0.41 24.17 -19.29
C PRO A 148 -1.75 24.24 -20.02
N LEU A 149 -2.37 25.41 -19.98
CA LEU A 149 -3.59 25.69 -20.75
C LEU A 149 -3.26 25.76 -22.24
N VAL A 150 -4.16 25.24 -23.08
CA VAL A 150 -4.14 25.48 -24.51
C VAL A 150 -4.58 26.93 -24.73
N MET A 151 -3.70 27.78 -25.25
CA MET A 151 -4.10 29.08 -25.77
C MET A 151 -4.67 28.88 -27.18
N PRO A 152 -5.86 29.43 -27.49
CA PRO A 152 -6.38 29.35 -28.86
C PRO A 152 -5.44 30.11 -29.79
N GLU A 153 -4.93 29.42 -30.81
CA GLU A 153 -4.12 30.06 -31.84
C GLU A 153 -5.03 30.98 -32.66
N THR A 154 -4.89 32.29 -32.47
CA THR A 154 -5.41 33.26 -33.44
C THR A 154 -4.54 33.15 -34.69
N GLN A 155 -5.02 32.42 -35.70
CA GLN A 155 -4.44 32.49 -37.05
C GLN A 155 -4.48 33.95 -37.52
N PRO A 156 -3.34 34.55 -37.95
CA PRO A 156 -3.37 35.82 -38.64
C PRO A 156 -3.99 35.57 -40.02
N TYR A 157 -5.21 36.05 -40.22
CA TYR A 157 -5.81 36.23 -41.53
C TYR A 157 -4.99 37.28 -42.28
N VAL A 158 -3.98 36.84 -43.04
CA VAL A 158 -3.33 37.70 -44.03
C VAL A 158 -4.30 37.76 -45.20
N SER A 159 -5.03 38.87 -45.26
CA SER A 159 -5.84 39.17 -46.43
C SER A 159 -4.94 39.77 -47.50
N ASP A 160 -4.50 38.94 -48.44
CA ASP A 160 -3.93 39.40 -49.70
C ASP A 160 -5.04 40.03 -50.56
N TYR A 161 -5.32 41.30 -50.31
CA TYR A 161 -5.88 42.19 -51.32
C TYR A 161 -5.06 43.48 -51.37
N MET A 162 -4.05 43.49 -52.24
CA MET A 162 -3.70 44.59 -53.15
C MET A 162 -2.33 44.26 -53.75
N ILE A 163 -2.33 43.82 -55.01
CA ILE A 163 -1.57 44.34 -56.17
C ILE A 163 -2.04 43.56 -57.41
#